data_AF-A0A916R3X4-F1
#
_entry.id   AF-A0A916R3X4-F1
#
_cell.length_a   1.000
_cell.length_b   1.000
_cell.length_c   1.000
_cell.angle_alpha   90.00
_cell.angle_beta   90.00
_cell.angle_gamma   90.00
#
_symmetry.space_group_name_H-M   'P 1'
#
loop_
_entity.id
_entity.type
_entity.pdbx_description
1 polymer ?
#
loop_
_entity_poly.entity_id
_entity_poly.type
_entity_poly.pdbx_seq_one_letter_code
_entity_poly.pdbx_strand_id
1 'polypeptide(L)'
;MRQGRLKGAKKVKRFWVIPLNRRGMPEITPGRRGPQGTWNKGFRTGNTFIHVLRREIDYNRDHGTSLRAISVKQGGKNHRCHEVEILGNCKIVYRPHKPNKSQAGGARLWIETEPDVEIIRKYFRDTELDENQLQGSS
;
A
#
# COMPACT_ATOMS: atom_id res chain seq x y z
N MET A 1 12.21 28.83 12.27
CA MET A 1 12.74 28.20 11.04
C MET A 1 13.79 29.13 10.46
N ARG A 2 15.01 28.66 10.16
CA ARG A 2 16.07 29.52 9.61
C ARG A 2 15.64 30.01 8.21
N GLN A 3 15.64 31.32 8.00
CA GLN A 3 15.30 31.97 6.73
C GLN A 3 16.20 31.41 5.61
N GLY A 4 15.63 31.01 4.48
CA GLY A 4 16.39 30.53 3.30
C GLY A 4 16.56 29.01 3.12
N ARG A 5 16.03 28.16 4.01
CA ARG A 5 16.10 26.69 3.84
C ARG A 5 15.16 26.15 2.76
N LEU A 6 13.98 26.76 2.60
CA LEU A 6 13.02 26.46 1.55
C LEU A 6 13.14 27.54 0.47
N LYS A 7 13.48 27.15 -0.75
CA LYS A 7 13.70 28.09 -1.86
C LYS A 7 12.40 28.81 -2.20
N GLY A 8 12.44 30.15 -2.21
CA GLY A 8 11.29 31.00 -2.52
C GLY A 8 10.19 31.05 -1.45
N ALA A 9 10.38 30.40 -0.29
CA ALA A 9 9.41 30.48 0.79
C ALA A 9 9.39 31.89 1.41
N LYS A 10 8.20 32.48 1.54
CA LYS A 10 8.00 33.82 2.13
C LYS A 10 6.86 33.82 3.14
N LYS A 11 6.99 34.66 4.16
CA LYS A 11 5.93 34.88 5.15
C LYS A 11 5.00 35.97 4.65
N VAL A 12 3.71 35.66 4.50
CA VAL A 12 2.65 36.60 4.11
C VAL A 12 1.65 36.67 5.28
N LYS A 13 1.62 37.81 5.97
CA LYS A 13 0.88 37.99 7.24
C LYS A 13 1.28 36.91 8.28
N ARG A 14 0.34 36.05 8.65
CA ARG A 14 0.55 34.90 9.56
C ARG A 14 0.88 33.59 8.85
N PHE A 15 0.85 33.54 7.52
CA PHE A 15 1.03 32.32 6.75
C PHE A 15 2.40 32.26 6.08
N TRP A 16 2.90 31.03 5.85
CA TRP A 16 4.06 30.79 5.00
C TRP A 16 3.57 30.33 3.63
N VAL A 17 3.96 31.06 2.59
CA VAL A 17 3.75 30.67 1.20
C VAL A 17 4.99 29.93 0.74
N ILE A 18 4.84 28.66 0.36
CA ILE A 18 5.93 27.80 -0.08
C ILE A 18 5.69 27.45 -1.56
N PRO A 19 6.53 27.92 -2.48
CA PRO A 19 6.38 27.60 -3.90
C PRO A 19 6.78 26.15 -4.17
N LEU A 20 6.05 25.51 -5.07
CA LEU A 20 6.31 24.15 -5.52
C LEU A 20 7.03 24.19 -6.88
N ASN A 21 7.90 23.23 -7.13
CA ASN A 21 8.54 23.05 -8.44
C ASN A 21 7.57 22.40 -9.44
N ARG A 22 8.05 22.13 -10.67
CA ARG A 22 7.26 21.45 -11.73
C ARG A 22 6.71 20.07 -11.33
N ARG A 23 7.23 19.45 -10.27
CA ARG A 23 6.78 18.16 -9.73
C ARG A 23 5.82 18.30 -8.54
N GLY A 24 5.39 19.53 -8.22
CA GLY A 24 4.55 19.79 -7.05
C GLY A 24 5.28 19.66 -5.72
N MET A 25 6.62 19.75 -5.69
CA MET A 25 7.42 19.58 -4.47
C MET A 25 8.17 20.86 -4.09
N PRO A 26 8.29 21.20 -2.80
CA PRO A 26 9.10 22.33 -2.36
C PRO A 26 10.60 22.02 -2.52
N GLU A 27 11.37 22.99 -3.02
CA GLU A 27 12.84 22.86 -3.12
C GLU A 27 13.51 23.25 -1.79
N ILE A 28 14.28 22.33 -1.22
CA ILE A 28 14.98 22.53 0.05
C ILE A 28 16.49 22.58 -0.19
N THR A 29 17.16 23.60 0.31
CA THR A 29 18.62 23.63 0.35
C THR A 29 19.09 22.75 1.52
N PRO A 30 19.87 21.68 1.29
CA PRO A 30 20.31 20.78 2.34
C PRO A 30 21.18 21.53 3.36
N GLY A 31 20.97 21.24 4.64
CA GLY A 31 21.80 21.77 5.72
C GLY A 31 23.11 20.98 5.87
N ARG A 32 24.12 21.57 6.53
CA ARG A 32 25.40 20.91 6.81
C ARG A 32 25.33 19.80 7.87
N ARG A 33 24.31 19.80 8.75
CA ARG A 33 24.14 18.83 9.84
C ARG A 33 22.68 18.37 9.93
N GLY A 34 22.48 17.15 10.44
CA GLY A 34 21.19 16.54 10.67
C GLY A 34 20.70 15.69 9.49
N PRO A 35 19.69 14.84 9.72
CA PRO A 35 19.14 13.96 8.70
C PRO A 35 18.58 14.77 7.53
N GLN A 36 18.87 14.30 6.32
CA GLN A 36 18.29 14.87 5.10
C GLN A 36 16.78 14.65 5.12
N GLY A 37 16.01 15.59 4.58
CA GLY A 37 14.57 15.42 4.45
C GLY A 37 14.25 14.23 3.53
N THR A 38 13.67 13.18 4.09
CA THR A 38 13.19 11.99 3.37
C THR A 38 11.80 12.26 2.80
N TRP A 39 11.70 13.21 1.87
CA TRP A 39 10.49 13.30 1.05
C TRP A 39 10.43 12.08 0.14
N ASN A 40 9.25 11.50 -0.06
CA ASN A 40 9.04 10.50 -1.11
C ASN A 40 9.19 11.22 -2.46
N LYS A 41 10.36 11.07 -3.08
CA LYS A 41 10.80 11.83 -4.28
C LYS A 41 10.23 11.32 -5.61
N GLY A 42 9.41 10.27 -5.60
CA GLY A 42 8.94 9.64 -6.83
C GLY A 42 7.51 9.14 -6.73
N PHE A 43 6.77 9.35 -7.83
CA PHE A 43 5.62 8.53 -8.15
C PHE A 43 6.10 7.08 -8.24
N ARG A 44 5.27 6.14 -7.77
CA ARG A 44 5.60 4.72 -7.90
C ARG A 44 5.65 4.41 -9.40
N THR A 45 6.62 3.61 -9.83
CA THR A 45 6.79 3.25 -11.25
C THR A 45 6.45 1.79 -11.52
N GLY A 46 6.45 0.94 -10.50
CA GLY A 46 6.14 -0.48 -10.63
C GLY A 46 4.69 -0.78 -10.26
N ASN A 47 4.03 -1.59 -11.11
CA ASN A 47 2.68 -2.06 -10.89
C ASN A 47 2.54 -2.76 -9.53
N THR A 48 1.32 -2.72 -8.99
CA THR A 48 1.00 -3.45 -7.78
C THR A 48 0.44 -4.81 -8.15
N PHE A 49 0.93 -5.86 -7.49
CA PHE A 49 0.49 -7.24 -7.70
C PHE A 49 -0.26 -7.74 -6.48
N ILE A 50 -1.43 -8.32 -6.68
CA ILE A 50 -2.28 -8.86 -5.62
C ILE A 50 -2.43 -10.36 -5.86
N HIS A 51 -2.20 -11.13 -4.79
CA HIS A 51 -2.31 -12.58 -4.78
C HIS A 51 -3.31 -13.04 -3.74
N VAL A 52 -4.11 -14.02 -4.14
CA VAL A 52 -4.91 -14.80 -3.22
C VAL A 52 -4.09 -16.01 -2.78
N LEU A 53 -3.83 -16.10 -1.47
CA LEU A 53 -3.01 -17.13 -0.88
C LEU A 53 -3.89 -18.34 -0.53
N ARG A 54 -3.94 -19.31 -1.44
CA ARG A 54 -4.73 -20.53 -1.27
C ARG A 54 -4.42 -21.28 0.03
N ARG A 55 -3.15 -21.40 0.41
CA ARG A 55 -2.73 -22.15 1.61
C ARG A 55 -3.36 -21.57 2.88
N GLU A 56 -3.38 -20.26 2.99
CA GLU A 56 -3.97 -19.53 4.11
C GLU A 56 -5.50 -19.69 4.11
N ILE A 57 -6.15 -19.72 2.95
CA ILE A 57 -7.60 -20.02 2.85
C ILE A 57 -7.90 -21.45 3.32
N ASP A 58 -7.16 -22.43 2.81
CA ASP A 58 -7.32 -23.83 3.17
C ASP A 58 -7.09 -24.01 4.68
N TYR A 59 -6.04 -23.41 5.23
CA TYR A 59 -5.74 -23.45 6.66
C TYR A 59 -6.84 -22.81 7.53
N ASN A 60 -7.33 -21.63 7.13
CA ASN A 60 -8.44 -20.94 7.82
C ASN A 60 -9.69 -21.81 7.88
N ARG A 61 -10.06 -22.43 6.75
CA ARG A 61 -11.20 -23.36 6.67
C ARG A 61 -11.00 -24.55 7.61
N ASP A 62 -9.81 -25.16 7.59
CA ASP A 62 -9.56 -26.41 8.30
C ASP A 62 -9.37 -26.22 9.82
N HIS A 63 -8.94 -25.03 10.26
CA HIS A 63 -8.60 -24.76 11.67
C HIS A 63 -9.48 -23.67 12.31
N GLY A 64 -10.49 -23.14 11.60
CA GLY A 64 -11.34 -22.05 12.10
C GLY A 64 -10.57 -20.76 12.41
N THR A 65 -9.43 -20.54 11.76
CA THR A 65 -8.59 -19.35 11.99
C THR A 65 -8.92 -18.23 11.01
N SER A 66 -8.51 -17.01 11.36
CA SER A 66 -8.77 -15.80 10.57
C SER A 66 -7.50 -15.25 9.94
N LEU A 67 -6.57 -16.08 9.44
CA LEU A 67 -5.33 -15.58 8.84
C LEU A 67 -5.59 -14.72 7.58
N ARG A 68 -4.68 -13.78 7.32
CA ARG A 68 -4.74 -12.88 6.16
C ARG A 68 -4.43 -13.63 4.88
N ALA A 69 -5.45 -13.86 4.06
CA ALA A 69 -5.37 -14.64 2.83
C ALA A 69 -5.02 -13.81 1.58
N ILE A 70 -4.97 -12.47 1.66
CA ILE A 70 -4.65 -11.63 0.49
C ILE A 70 -3.27 -11.00 0.68
N SER A 71 -2.41 -11.08 -0.34
CA SER A 71 -1.06 -10.51 -0.37
C SER A 71 -0.95 -9.44 -1.45
N VAL A 72 -0.72 -8.20 -1.02
CA VAL A 72 -0.51 -7.02 -1.86
C VAL A 72 0.98 -6.69 -1.92
N LYS A 73 1.59 -6.93 -3.08
CA LYS A 73 3.00 -6.64 -3.37
C LYS A 73 3.11 -5.31 -4.10
N GLN A 74 3.63 -4.31 -3.39
CA GLN A 74 3.73 -2.94 -3.85
C GLN A 74 5.20 -2.51 -3.88
N GLY A 75 5.84 -2.57 -5.04
CA GLY A 75 7.30 -2.44 -5.13
C GLY A 75 8.01 -3.54 -4.33
N GLY A 76 8.98 -3.18 -3.49
CA GLY A 76 9.68 -4.13 -2.61
C GLY A 76 8.93 -4.54 -1.34
N LYS A 77 7.71 -4.04 -1.10
CA LYS A 77 6.95 -4.31 0.12
C LYS A 77 5.84 -5.32 -0.14
N ASN A 78 5.62 -6.21 0.81
CA ASN A 78 4.51 -7.16 0.79
C ASN A 78 3.60 -6.94 2.00
N HIS A 79 2.31 -6.74 1.75
CA HIS A 79 1.30 -6.48 2.77
C HIS A 79 0.25 -7.57 2.72
N ARG A 80 0.05 -8.28 3.83
CA ARG A 80 -1.07 -9.22 3.97
C ARG A 80 -2.28 -8.50 4.57
N CYS A 81 -3.48 -8.81 4.12
CA CYS A 81 -4.74 -8.23 4.60
C CYS A 81 -5.93 -9.19 4.41
N HIS A 82 -7.09 -8.81 4.94
CA HIS A 82 -8.33 -9.58 4.84
C HIS A 82 -9.16 -9.18 3.63
N GLU A 83 -9.13 -7.89 3.28
CA GLU A 83 -9.84 -7.33 2.14
C GLU A 83 -8.96 -6.31 1.43
N VAL A 84 -9.13 -6.23 0.10
CA VAL A 84 -8.49 -5.23 -0.76
C VAL A 84 -9.54 -4.62 -1.66
N GLU A 85 -9.60 -3.30 -1.64
CA GLU A 85 -10.41 -2.50 -2.55
C GLU A 85 -9.48 -1.75 -3.51
N ILE A 86 -9.74 -1.89 -4.81
CA ILE A 86 -8.92 -1.32 -5.88
C ILE A 86 -9.73 -0.19 -6.52
N LEU A 87 -9.30 1.05 -6.32
CA LEU A 87 -10.00 2.24 -6.82
C LEU A 87 -9.48 2.64 -8.20
N GLY A 88 -9.63 1.74 -9.16
CA GLY A 88 -9.18 1.96 -10.53
C GLY A 88 -9.16 0.69 -11.36
N ASN A 89 -8.62 0.81 -12.57
CA ASN A 89 -8.54 -0.31 -13.51
C ASN A 89 -7.55 -1.35 -13.01
N CYS A 90 -7.96 -2.63 -13.06
CA CYS A 90 -7.09 -3.75 -12.78
C CYS A 90 -7.21 -4.82 -13.86
N LYS A 91 -6.23 -5.72 -13.90
CA LYS A 91 -6.23 -6.90 -14.77
C LYS A 91 -6.07 -8.15 -13.92
N ILE A 92 -6.86 -9.17 -14.21
CA ILE A 92 -6.69 -10.50 -13.65
C ILE A 92 -5.93 -11.32 -14.69
N VAL A 93 -4.75 -11.82 -14.32
CA VAL A 93 -3.82 -12.47 -15.22
C VAL A 93 -3.58 -13.90 -14.75
N TYR A 94 -3.96 -14.86 -15.60
CA TYR A 94 -3.62 -16.27 -15.43
C TYR A 94 -2.57 -16.70 -16.45
N ARG A 95 -1.43 -17.20 -15.98
CA ARG A 95 -0.33 -17.74 -16.79
C ARG A 95 0.20 -19.03 -16.16
N PRO A 96 -0.30 -20.21 -16.59
CA PRO A 96 0.10 -21.49 -15.98
C PRO A 96 1.56 -21.85 -16.24
N HIS A 97 2.06 -21.60 -17.46
CA HIS A 97 3.40 -22.00 -17.91
C HIS A 97 4.47 -20.91 -17.79
N LYS A 98 4.06 -19.65 -17.56
CA LYS A 98 4.95 -18.49 -17.45
C LYS A 98 4.61 -17.70 -16.17
N PRO A 99 4.96 -18.24 -14.99
CA PRO A 99 4.65 -17.59 -13.72
C PRO A 99 5.38 -16.24 -13.63
N ASN A 100 4.80 -15.29 -12.91
CA ASN A 100 5.44 -13.99 -12.69
C ASN A 100 6.55 -14.13 -11.64
N LYS A 101 7.80 -14.25 -12.12
CA LYS A 101 8.98 -14.52 -11.29
C LYS A 101 9.50 -13.27 -10.56
N SER A 102 9.26 -12.08 -11.10
CA SER A 102 9.95 -10.86 -10.64
C SER A 102 9.24 -10.15 -9.50
N GLN A 103 7.91 -9.99 -9.57
CA GLN A 103 7.17 -9.16 -8.61
C GLN A 103 6.04 -9.91 -7.91
N ALA A 104 5.52 -10.97 -8.53
CA ALA A 104 4.51 -11.84 -7.93
C ALA A 104 5.09 -13.00 -7.10
N GLY A 105 6.41 -13.23 -7.13
CA GLY A 105 7.05 -14.34 -6.41
C GLY A 105 6.61 -15.72 -6.90
N GLY A 106 6.47 -15.89 -8.22
CA GLY A 106 6.17 -17.17 -8.85
C GLY A 106 4.68 -17.50 -8.99
N ALA A 107 3.78 -16.55 -8.71
CA ALA A 107 2.35 -16.80 -8.88
C ALA A 107 1.98 -17.06 -10.35
N ARG A 108 1.01 -17.96 -10.54
CA ARG A 108 0.40 -18.27 -11.84
C ARG A 108 -0.90 -17.51 -12.08
N LEU A 109 -1.58 -17.10 -11.01
CA LEU A 109 -2.75 -16.24 -11.05
C LEU A 109 -2.47 -15.04 -10.16
N TRP A 110 -2.72 -13.84 -10.68
CA TRP A 110 -2.61 -12.61 -9.91
C TRP A 110 -3.51 -11.54 -10.49
N ILE A 111 -3.75 -10.52 -9.67
CA ILE A 111 -4.36 -9.28 -10.10
C ILE A 111 -3.25 -8.24 -10.16
N GLU A 112 -3.19 -7.46 -11.22
CA GLU A 112 -2.24 -6.36 -11.36
C GLU A 112 -2.95 -5.03 -11.61
N THR A 113 -2.37 -3.96 -11.11
CA THR A 113 -2.88 -2.60 -11.30
C THR A 113 -1.71 -1.62 -11.43
N GLU A 114 -1.96 -0.54 -12.16
CA GLU A 114 -0.99 0.53 -12.39
C GLU A 114 -0.57 1.20 -11.07
N PRO A 115 0.64 1.77 -11.00
CA PRO A 115 1.22 2.28 -9.75
C PRO A 115 0.52 3.49 -9.13
N ASP A 116 -0.25 4.22 -9.92
CA ASP A 116 -1.05 5.39 -9.53
C ASP A 116 -2.43 5.03 -9.00
N VAL A 117 -2.87 3.78 -9.18
CA VAL A 117 -4.16 3.31 -8.66
C VAL A 117 -4.11 3.17 -7.14
N GLU A 118 -5.12 3.75 -6.50
CA GLU A 118 -5.28 3.68 -5.05
C GLU A 118 -5.78 2.29 -4.62
N ILE A 119 -5.19 1.77 -3.55
CA ILE A 119 -5.51 0.46 -2.98
C ILE A 119 -5.74 0.62 -1.49
N ILE A 120 -6.97 0.32 -1.07
CA ILE A 120 -7.35 0.31 0.34
C ILE A 120 -7.23 -1.13 0.84
N ARG A 121 -6.51 -1.32 1.96
CA ARG A 121 -6.36 -2.62 2.62
C ARG A 121 -7.11 -2.58 3.93
N LYS A 122 -8.04 -3.50 4.13
CA LYS A 122 -8.82 -3.57 5.36
C LYS A 122 -8.45 -4.81 6.17
N TYR A 123 -8.67 -4.68 7.47
CA TYR A 123 -8.36 -5.72 8.43
C TYR A 123 -9.57 -5.97 9.32
N PHE A 124 -9.99 -7.23 9.45
CA PHE A 124 -10.96 -7.61 10.46
C PHE A 124 -10.36 -7.36 11.85
N ARG A 125 -11.20 -6.91 12.78
CA ARG A 125 -10.89 -6.92 14.20
C ARG A 125 -11.36 -8.27 14.74
N ASP A 126 -10.61 -8.88 15.65
CA ASP A 126 -10.96 -10.18 16.24
C ASP A 126 -12.25 -10.14 17.09
N THR A 127 -12.94 -9.00 17.15
CA THR A 127 -14.07 -8.72 18.04
C THR A 127 -15.44 -9.15 17.50
N GLU A 128 -15.55 -9.60 16.24
CA GLU A 128 -16.83 -9.98 15.62
C GLU A 128 -17.15 -11.49 15.75
N LEU A 129 -16.33 -12.26 16.46
CA LEU A 129 -16.54 -13.70 16.68
C LEU A 129 -17.42 -14.01 17.92
N ASP A 130 -17.65 -13.05 18.82
CA ASP A 130 -18.42 -13.30 20.06
C ASP A 130 -19.95 -13.20 19.86
N GLU A 131 -20.44 -12.43 18.87
CA GLU A 131 -21.88 -12.19 18.75
C GLU A 131 -22.66 -13.40 18.19
N ASN A 132 -21.99 -14.29 17.44
CA ASN A 132 -22.61 -15.49 16.90
C ASN A 132 -22.57 -16.71 17.85
N GLN A 133 -21.87 -16.65 18.98
CA GLN A 133 -21.90 -17.73 19.99
C GLN A 133 -23.06 -17.59 20.99
N LEU A 134 -23.74 -16.44 21.05
CA LEU A 134 -24.85 -16.19 22.00
C LEU A 134 -26.25 -16.50 21.44
N GLN A 135 -26.40 -16.80 20.14
CA GLN A 135 -27.70 -17.12 19.53
C GLN A 135 -27.97 -18.62 19.34
N GLY A 136 -27.03 -19.49 19.74
CA GLY A 136 -27.17 -20.96 19.63
C GLY A 136 -27.60 -21.66 20.91
N SER A 137 -27.85 -20.93 22.01
CA SER A 137 -28.29 -21.48 23.29
C SER A 137 -29.64 -20.89 23.68
N SER A 138 -30.71 -21.42 23.10
CA SER A 138 -32.10 -21.26 23.54
C SER A 138 -32.85 -22.54 23.25
#